data_AF-A0A1J4SNM8-F1
#
_entry.id   AF-A0A1J4SNM8-F1
#
_cell.length_a   1.000
_cell.length_b   1.000
_cell.length_c   1.000
_cell.angle_alpha   90.00
_cell.angle_beta   90.00
_cell.angle_gamma   90.00
#
_symmetry.space_group_name_H-M   'P 1'
#
loop_
_entity.id
_entity.type
_entity.pdbx_description
1 polymer ?
#
loop_
_entity_poly.entity_id
_entity_poly.type
_entity_poly.pdbx_seq_one_letter_code
_entity_poly.pdbx_strand_id
1 'polypeptide(L)'
;MQISALMLLALTVAELALLFVVIAFYLRLRKSEALIARMQTKQEEFLVKLRANAQLEQELVDSFGRRQEELARLDTDLTERVIMLNKLLKQADEYARSPQFLRQIIITGHRQGKTIKELAKATGVGVDEVELIIDQSGS
;
A
#
# COMPACT_ATOMS: atom_id res chain seq x y z
N MET A 1 8.15 12.42 96.11
CA MET A 1 9.18 11.86 95.19
C MET A 1 8.60 10.90 94.14
N GLN A 2 7.66 10.00 94.46
CA GLN A 2 7.12 9.04 93.48
C GLN A 2 6.32 9.70 92.32
N ILE A 3 5.54 10.74 92.61
CA ILE A 3 4.73 11.46 91.59
C ILE A 3 5.63 12.16 90.55
N SER A 4 6.75 12.73 90.98
CA SER A 4 7.72 13.39 90.09
C SER A 4 8.40 12.39 89.14
N ALA A 5 8.75 11.20 89.63
CA ALA A 5 9.31 10.13 88.80
C ALA A 5 8.29 9.62 87.76
N LEU A 6 7.02 9.50 88.14
CA LEU A 6 5.95 9.12 87.22
C LEU A 6 5.72 10.17 86.13
N MET A 7 5.75 11.46 86.47
CA MET A 7 5.64 12.56 85.49
C MET A 7 6.84 12.61 84.53
N LEU A 8 8.06 12.43 85.04
CA LEU A 8 9.26 12.37 84.19
C LEU A 8 9.18 11.19 83.22
N LEU A 9 8.76 10.01 83.70
CA LEU A 9 8.59 8.83 82.85
C LEU A 9 7.52 9.06 81.77
N ALA A 10 6.36 9.61 82.14
CA ALA A 10 5.32 9.96 81.19
C ALA A 10 5.79 10.98 80.14
N LEU A 11 6.57 11.98 80.54
CA LEU A 11 7.15 12.98 79.64
C LEU A 11 8.13 12.35 78.65
N THR A 12 9.03 11.48 79.12
CA THR A 12 9.97 10.76 78.22
C THR A 12 9.25 9.80 77.27
N VAL A 13 8.19 9.13 77.70
CA VAL A 13 7.38 8.27 76.82
C VAL A 13 6.66 9.11 75.78
N ALA A 14 6.08 10.25 76.18
CA ALA A 14 5.45 11.17 75.26
C ALA A 14 6.44 11.74 74.24
N GLU A 15 7.65 12.10 74.67
CA GLU A 15 8.73 12.58 73.80
C GLU A 15 9.17 11.50 72.80
N LEU A 16 9.34 10.25 73.26
CA LEU A 16 9.69 9.12 72.38
C LEU A 16 8.59 8.85 71.36
N ALA A 17 7.32 8.93 71.78
CA ALA A 17 6.17 8.77 70.90
C ALA A 17 6.11 9.88 69.83
N LEU A 18 6.38 11.13 70.23
CA LEU A 18 6.43 12.27 69.32
C LEU A 18 7.55 12.10 68.28
N LEU A 19 8.73 11.66 68.71
CA LEU A 19 9.85 11.38 67.83
C LEU A 19 9.53 10.25 66.83
N PHE A 20 8.84 9.20 67.29
CA PHE A 20 8.38 8.13 66.42
C PHE A 20 7.39 8.62 65.35
N VAL A 21 6.45 9.48 65.74
CA VAL A 21 5.49 10.09 64.80
C VAL A 21 6.21 10.92 63.74
N VAL A 22 7.19 11.74 64.13
CA VAL A 22 7.99 12.54 63.19
C VAL A 22 8.75 11.66 62.20
N ILE A 23 9.40 10.59 62.67
CA ILE A 23 10.11 9.64 61.81
C ILE A 23 9.14 8.95 60.83
N ALA A 24 7.99 8.49 61.33
CA ALA A 24 6.97 7.86 60.50
C ALA A 24 6.45 8.82 59.42
N PHE A 25 6.21 10.09 59.77
CA PHE A 25 5.82 11.14 58.83
C PHE A 25 6.90 11.39 57.77
N TYR A 26 8.17 11.49 58.17
CA TYR A 26 9.29 11.69 57.26
C TYR A 26 9.41 10.54 56.24
N LEU A 27 9.32 9.29 56.69
CA LEU A 27 9.37 8.13 55.81
C LEU A 27 8.18 8.08 54.85
N ARG A 28 6.98 8.43 55.32
CA ARG A 28 5.78 8.49 54.48
C ARG A 28 5.91 9.57 53.41
N LEU A 29 6.41 10.75 53.77
CA LEU A 29 6.60 11.86 52.84
C LEU A 29 7.62 11.52 51.75
N ARG A 30 8.78 10.97 52.13
CA ARG A 30 9.82 10.55 51.20
C ARG A 30 9.34 9.47 50.22
N LYS A 31 8.49 8.54 50.67
CA LYS A 31 7.86 7.55 49.78
C LYS A 31 6.90 8.20 48.79
N SER A 32 6.15 9.21 49.23
CA SER A 32 5.22 9.96 48.37
C SER A 32 5.96 10.70 47.26
N GLU A 33 7.05 11.40 47.60
CA GLU A 33 7.90 12.11 46.63
C GLU A 33 8.51 11.16 45.60
N ALA A 34 9.06 10.03 46.05
CA ALA A 34 9.66 9.04 45.16
C ALA A 34 8.64 8.39 44.21
N LEU A 35 7.39 8.22 44.66
CA LEU A 35 6.31 7.67 43.82
C LEU A 35 5.89 8.67 42.74
N ILE A 36 5.72 9.94 43.11
CA ILE A 36 5.35 11.02 42.19
C ILE A 36 6.43 11.20 41.13
N ALA A 37 7.71 11.24 41.52
CA ALA A 37 8.82 11.35 40.59
C ALA A 37 8.82 10.20 39.56
N ARG A 38 8.61 8.95 40.01
CA ARG A 38 8.51 7.79 39.11
C ARG A 38 7.32 7.87 38.15
N MET A 39 6.18 8.40 38.60
CA MET A 39 5.01 8.57 37.72
C MET A 39 5.24 9.65 36.68
N GLN A 40 5.87 10.77 37.05
CA GLN A 40 6.23 11.84 36.12
C GLN A 40 7.19 11.35 35.03
N THR A 41 8.25 10.62 35.40
CA THR A 41 9.19 10.05 34.42
C THR A 41 8.50 9.10 33.44
N LYS A 42 7.59 8.25 33.93
CA LYS A 42 6.82 7.35 33.07
C LYS A 42 5.86 8.09 32.14
N GLN A 43 5.22 9.15 32.63
CA GLN A 43 4.34 9.98 31.80
C GLN A 43 5.12 10.69 30.69
N GLU A 44 6.32 11.19 31.00
CA GLU A 44 7.19 11.84 30.02
C GLU A 44 7.66 10.86 28.95
N GLU A 45 8.09 9.65 29.34
CA GLU A 45 8.46 8.59 28.39
C GLU A 45 7.27 8.19 27.50
N PHE A 46 6.06 8.09 28.07
CA PHE A 46 4.86 7.77 27.32
C PHE A 46 4.49 8.87 26.33
N LEU A 47 4.60 10.14 26.73
CA LEU A 47 4.35 11.29 25.85
C LEU A 47 5.34 11.35 24.68
N VAL A 48 6.62 11.04 24.91
CA VAL A 48 7.63 10.96 23.84
C VAL A 48 7.25 9.89 22.83
N LYS A 49 6.86 8.69 23.29
CA LYS A 49 6.42 7.60 22.40
C LYS A 49 5.17 7.96 21.61
N LEU A 50 4.21 8.63 22.25
CA LEU A 50 2.97 9.05 21.61
C LEU A 50 3.22 10.10 20.52
N ARG A 51 4.10 11.08 20.79
CA ARG A 51 4.52 12.06 19.76
C ARG A 51 5.24 11.39 18.58
N ALA A 52 6.14 10.46 18.84
CA ALA A 52 6.84 9.72 17.78
C ALA A 52 5.86 8.91 16.92
N ASN A 53 4.91 8.21 17.53
CA ASN A 53 3.89 7.47 16.79
C ASN A 53 2.98 8.39 15.97
N ALA A 54 2.55 9.52 16.52
CA ALA A 54 1.71 10.47 15.81
C ALA A 54 2.44 11.08 14.60
N GLN A 55 3.76 11.35 14.72
CA GLN A 55 4.58 11.78 13.59
C GLN A 55 4.67 10.71 12.50
N LEU A 56 4.91 9.45 12.87
CA LEU A 56 4.93 8.33 11.93
C LEU A 56 3.59 8.12 11.23
N GLU A 57 2.48 8.26 11.96
CA GLU A 57 1.13 8.15 11.39
C GLU A 57 0.88 9.25 10.35
N GLN A 58 1.28 10.49 10.65
CA GLN A 58 1.18 11.61 9.71
C GLN A 58 2.01 11.35 8.44
N GLU A 59 3.28 10.93 8.59
CA GLU A 59 4.15 10.60 7.45
C GLU A 59 3.60 9.43 6.61
N LEU A 60 3.03 8.42 7.26
CA LEU A 60 2.39 7.29 6.59
C LEU A 60 1.17 7.76 5.79
N VAL A 61 0.26 8.51 6.41
CA VAL A 61 -0.96 9.02 5.75
C VAL A 61 -0.61 9.87 4.52
N ASP A 62 0.37 10.77 4.63
CA ASP A 62 0.83 11.59 3.51
C ASP A 62 1.49 10.77 2.38
N SER A 63 2.14 9.66 2.73
CA SER A 63 2.72 8.74 1.74
C SER A 63 1.65 7.88 1.05
N PHE A 64 0.60 7.47 1.79
CA PHE A 64 -0.51 6.69 1.25
C PHE A 64 -1.36 7.53 0.30
N GLY A 65 -1.66 8.78 0.65
CA GLY A 65 -2.42 9.69 -0.21
C GLY A 65 -1.75 9.86 -1.58
N ARG A 66 -0.44 10.15 -1.59
CA ARG A 66 0.35 10.28 -2.83
C ARG A 66 0.37 9.00 -3.67
N ARG A 67 0.54 7.83 -3.04
CA ARG A 67 0.52 6.55 -3.76
C ARG A 67 -0.85 6.23 -4.34
N GLN A 68 -1.94 6.56 -3.64
CA GLN A 68 -3.30 6.34 -4.15
C GLN A 68 -3.58 7.23 -5.36
N GLU A 69 -3.13 8.47 -5.35
CA GLU A 69 -3.25 9.38 -6.50
C GLU A 69 -2.41 8.87 -7.68
N GLU A 70 -1.18 8.43 -7.44
CA GLU A 70 -0.32 7.84 -8.47
C GLU A 70 -0.92 6.55 -9.06
N LEU A 71 -1.48 5.67 -8.22
CA LEU A 71 -2.16 4.46 -8.66
C LEU A 71 -3.41 4.77 -9.48
N ALA A 72 -4.23 5.74 -9.07
CA ALA A 72 -5.40 6.16 -9.83
C ALA A 72 -5.04 6.72 -11.21
N ARG A 73 -3.94 7.49 -11.27
CA ARG A 73 -3.41 7.99 -12.55
C ARG A 73 -2.92 6.85 -13.43
N LEU A 74 -2.16 5.92 -12.87
CA LEU A 74 -1.63 4.78 -13.61
C LEU A 74 -2.76 3.88 -14.16
N ASP A 75 -3.83 3.69 -13.39
CA ASP A 75 -5.01 2.94 -13.83
C ASP A 75 -5.72 3.61 -15.01
N THR A 76 -5.82 4.93 -14.98
CA THR A 76 -6.36 5.73 -16.09
C THR A 76 -5.50 5.56 -17.35
N ASP A 77 -4.18 5.71 -17.23
CA ASP A 77 -3.23 5.55 -18.35
C ASP A 77 -3.28 4.12 -18.93
N LEU A 78 -3.39 3.09 -18.07
CA LEU A 78 -3.53 1.71 -18.51
C LEU A 78 -4.85 1.48 -19.25
N THR A 79 -5.95 2.04 -18.75
CA THR A 79 -7.27 1.93 -19.38
C THR A 79 -7.27 2.57 -20.75
N GLU A 80 -6.68 3.76 -20.90
CA GLU A 80 -6.51 4.42 -22.20
C GLU A 80 -5.69 3.58 -23.17
N ARG A 81 -4.57 3.00 -22.71
CA ARG A 81 -3.74 2.11 -23.52
C ARG A 81 -4.50 0.87 -23.97
N VAL A 82 -5.29 0.27 -23.09
CA VAL A 82 -6.13 -0.89 -23.43
C VAL A 82 -7.16 -0.51 -24.50
N ILE A 83 -7.79 0.67 -24.39
CA ILE A 83 -8.73 1.16 -25.40
C ILE A 83 -8.03 1.36 -26.75
N MET A 84 -6.86 2.01 -26.74
CA MET A 84 -6.07 2.25 -27.95
C MET A 84 -5.65 0.94 -28.62
N LEU A 85 -5.12 -0.02 -27.84
CA LEU A 85 -4.71 -1.32 -28.35
C LEU A 85 -5.89 -2.09 -28.94
N ASN A 86 -7.05 -2.08 -28.28
CA ASN A 86 -8.25 -2.70 -28.82
C ASN A 86 -8.71 -2.05 -30.13
N LYS A 87 -8.57 -0.73 -30.26
CA LYS A 87 -8.87 -0.02 -31.51
C LYS A 87 -7.91 -0.44 -32.64
N LEU A 88 -6.61 -0.49 -32.35
CA LEU A 88 -5.60 -0.94 -33.31
C LEU A 88 -5.83 -2.41 -33.71
N LEU A 89 -6.21 -3.26 -32.77
CA LEU A 89 -6.53 -4.66 -33.04
C LEU A 89 -7.74 -4.80 -33.97
N LYS A 90 -8.80 -4.01 -33.74
CA LYS A 90 -9.96 -3.96 -34.65
C LYS A 90 -9.57 -3.50 -36.06
N GLN A 91 -8.73 -2.47 -36.16
CA GLN A 91 -8.24 -1.98 -37.46
C GLN A 91 -7.39 -3.04 -38.17
N ALA A 92 -6.57 -3.78 -37.43
CA ALA A 92 -5.79 -4.88 -37.98
C ALA A 92 -6.66 -6.05 -38.46
N ASP A 93 -7.73 -6.40 -37.71
CA ASP A 93 -8.67 -7.45 -38.13
C ASP A 93 -9.50 -7.02 -39.36
N GLU A 94 -9.95 -5.77 -39.41
CA GLU A 94 -10.61 -5.19 -40.59
C GLU A 94 -9.69 -5.17 -41.82
N TYR A 95 -8.40 -4.83 -41.63
CA TYR A 95 -7.40 -4.89 -42.70
C TYR A 95 -7.10 -6.33 -43.14
N ALA A 96 -6.98 -7.27 -42.19
CA ALA A 96 -6.76 -8.69 -42.48
C ALA A 96 -7.95 -9.32 -43.23
N ARG A 97 -9.16 -8.84 -42.97
CA ARG A 97 -10.39 -9.24 -43.69
C ARG A 97 -10.63 -8.44 -44.96
N SER A 98 -9.80 -7.43 -45.27
CA SER A 98 -10.02 -6.60 -46.45
C SER A 98 -9.81 -7.41 -47.74
N PRO A 99 -10.68 -7.24 -48.76
CA PRO A 99 -10.55 -7.95 -50.04
C PRO A 99 -9.24 -7.66 -50.78
N GLN A 100 -8.58 -6.54 -50.49
CA GLN A 100 -7.31 -6.19 -51.12
C GLN A 100 -6.14 -6.96 -50.50
N PHE A 101 -6.17 -7.17 -49.17
CA PHE A 101 -5.15 -7.95 -48.46
C PHE A 101 -5.26 -9.45 -48.79
N LEU A 102 -6.48 -9.98 -48.85
CA LEU A 102 -6.74 -11.35 -49.31
C LEU A 102 -6.23 -11.58 -50.75
N ARG A 103 -6.50 -10.64 -51.66
CA ARG A 103 -5.94 -10.67 -53.03
C ARG A 103 -4.42 -10.65 -53.03
N GLN A 104 -3.79 -9.79 -52.21
CA GLN A 104 -2.34 -9.70 -52.13
C GLN A 104 -1.70 -11.00 -51.60
N ILE A 105 -2.34 -11.67 -50.63
CA ILE A 105 -1.92 -12.99 -50.13
C ILE A 105 -2.01 -14.04 -51.23
N ILE A 106 -3.11 -14.06 -52.00
CA ILE A 106 -3.31 -15.00 -53.11
C ILE A 106 -2.24 -14.80 -54.19
N ILE A 107 -2.03 -13.56 -54.64
CA ILE A 107 -1.04 -13.22 -55.68
C ILE A 107 0.39 -13.55 -55.23
N THR A 108 0.73 -13.20 -53.99
CA THR A 108 2.08 -13.46 -53.45
C THR A 108 2.31 -14.95 -53.21
N GLY A 109 1.31 -15.67 -52.70
CA GLY A 109 1.37 -17.11 -52.51
C GLY A 109 1.44 -17.89 -53.81
N HIS A 110 0.76 -17.43 -54.86
CA HIS A 110 0.87 -17.98 -56.21
C HIS A 110 2.28 -17.75 -56.80
N ARG A 111 2.84 -16.54 -56.65
CA ARG A 111 4.24 -16.25 -57.02
C ARG A 111 5.28 -17.09 -56.27
N GLN A 112 4.97 -17.56 -55.07
CA GLN A 112 5.81 -18.46 -54.28
C GLN A 112 5.61 -19.95 -54.63
N GLY A 113 4.73 -20.28 -55.58
CA GLY A 113 4.52 -21.65 -56.06
C GLY A 113 3.51 -22.47 -55.26
N LYS A 114 2.68 -21.85 -54.40
CA LYS A 114 1.63 -22.57 -53.66
C LYS A 114 0.47 -22.97 -54.56
N THR A 115 -0.14 -24.11 -54.27
CA THR A 115 -1.27 -24.62 -55.08
C THR A 115 -2.56 -23.84 -54.80
N ILE A 116 -3.43 -23.71 -55.82
CA ILE A 116 -4.70 -22.96 -55.73
C ILE A 116 -5.59 -23.50 -54.59
N LYS A 117 -5.58 -24.82 -54.35
CA LYS A 117 -6.31 -25.47 -53.25
C LYS A 117 -5.76 -25.10 -51.86
N GLU A 118 -4.45 -24.92 -51.72
CA GLU A 118 -3.83 -24.49 -50.46
C GLU A 118 -4.11 -23.01 -50.17
N LEU A 119 -4.11 -22.18 -51.21
CA LEU A 119 -4.45 -20.76 -51.11
C LEU A 119 -5.92 -20.57 -50.72
N ALA A 120 -6.84 -21.28 -51.38
CA ALA A 120 -8.28 -21.30 -51.06
C ALA A 120 -8.55 -21.73 -49.60
N LYS A 121 -7.84 -22.75 -49.11
CA LYS A 121 -7.95 -23.23 -47.73
C LYS A 121 -7.39 -22.22 -46.71
N ALA A 122 -6.36 -21.47 -47.05
CA ALA A 122 -5.71 -20.50 -46.17
C ALA A 122 -6.46 -19.15 -46.09
N THR A 123 -7.12 -18.73 -47.16
CA THR A 123 -7.89 -17.47 -47.22
C THR A 123 -9.39 -17.66 -46.99
N GLY A 124 -9.90 -18.88 -47.01
CA GLY A 124 -11.33 -19.19 -46.82
C GLY A 124 -12.20 -18.85 -48.04
N VAL A 125 -11.58 -18.63 -49.20
CA VAL A 125 -12.21 -18.25 -50.47
C VAL A 125 -12.40 -19.49 -51.35
N GLY A 126 -13.43 -19.53 -52.19
CA GLY A 126 -13.69 -20.64 -53.12
C GLY A 126 -12.55 -20.83 -54.12
N VAL A 127 -12.28 -22.07 -54.53
CA VAL A 127 -11.18 -22.42 -55.45
C VAL A 127 -11.30 -21.64 -56.78
N ASP A 128 -12.52 -21.54 -57.30
CA ASP A 128 -12.85 -20.83 -58.55
C ASP A 128 -12.59 -19.32 -58.45
N GLU A 129 -12.78 -18.73 -57.27
CA GLU A 129 -12.60 -17.30 -57.03
C GLU A 129 -11.11 -16.93 -56.85
N VAL A 130 -10.30 -17.86 -56.32
CA VAL A 130 -8.83 -17.75 -56.29
C VAL A 130 -8.24 -17.78 -57.69
N GLU A 131 -8.75 -18.64 -58.57
CA GLU A 131 -8.34 -18.74 -59.98
C GLU A 131 -8.66 -17.45 -60.75
N LEU A 132 -9.88 -16.91 -60.58
CA LEU A 132 -10.30 -15.65 -61.17
C LEU A 132 -9.41 -14.46 -60.77
N ILE A 133 -8.98 -14.40 -59.50
CA ILE A 133 -8.10 -13.34 -58.98
C ILE A 133 -6.69 -13.43 -59.57
N ILE A 134 -6.17 -14.64 -59.77
CA ILE A 134 -4.85 -14.88 -60.37
C ILE A 134 -4.88 -14.45 -61.85
N ASP A 135 -5.91 -14.85 -62.60
CA ASP A 135 -6.09 -14.49 -64.00
C ASP A 135 -6.22 -12.97 -64.22
N GLN A 136 -6.95 -12.28 -63.33
CA GLN A 136 -7.08 -10.82 -63.37
C GLN A 136 -5.77 -10.07 -63.05
N SER A 137 -4.83 -10.70 -62.35
CA SER A 137 -3.52 -10.11 -62.02
C SER A 137 -2.42 -10.41 -63.06
N GLY A 138 -2.68 -11.37 -63.94
CA GLY A 138 -1.79 -11.80 -65.02
C GLY A 138 -2.08 -11.17 -66.40
N SER A 139 -3.12 -10.34 -66.51
CA SER A 139 -3.40 -9.45 -67.66
C SER A 139 -2.92 -8.04 -67.39
#